data_AF-A0A1M5SDF8-F1
#
_entry.id   AF-A0A1M5SDF8-F1
#
_cell.length_a   1.000
_cell.length_b   1.000
_cell.length_c   1.000
_cell.angle_alpha   90.00
_cell.angle_beta   90.00
_cell.angle_gamma   90.00
#
_symmetry.space_group_name_H-M   'P 1'
#
loop_
_entity.id
_entity.type
_entity.pdbx_description
1 polymer ?
#
loop_
_entity_poly.entity_id
_entity_poly.type
_entity_poly.pdbx_seq_one_letter_code
_entity_poly.pdbx_strand_id
1 'polypeptide(L)'
;MTKIFYHKLNVFLYFILCLVFFILPLTLIIRKSSEIKLLVYPIILITICGYYYYRIFKAFIHIVIGKPIIEFTSEKYIDNLNGVSIKWKDVQRISLENRKAPFIIFTLKNDSQFYNS
;
A
#
# COMPACT_ATOMS: atom_id res chain seq x y z
N MET A 1 -0.37 -5.27 23.72
CA MET A 1 -0.40 -5.42 22.24
C MET A 1 -0.69 -4.06 21.65
N THR A 2 0.22 -3.53 20.83
CA THR A 2 0.07 -2.18 20.25
C THR A 2 -0.32 -2.31 18.79
N LYS A 3 -1.37 -1.59 18.37
CA LYS A 3 -1.91 -1.62 17.01
C LYS A 3 -1.84 -0.23 16.39
N ILE A 4 -1.39 -0.14 15.14
CA ILE A 4 -1.37 1.11 14.37
C ILE A 4 -2.38 0.98 13.23
N PHE A 5 -3.27 1.97 13.11
CA PHE A 5 -4.32 2.04 12.10
C PHE A 5 -4.07 3.19 11.14
N TYR A 6 -4.65 3.10 9.94
CA TYR A 6 -4.67 4.21 9.00
C TYR A 6 -5.56 5.33 9.52
N HIS A 7 -5.20 6.56 9.17
CA HIS A 7 -6.13 7.68 9.30
C HIS A 7 -7.26 7.48 8.28
N LYS A 8 -8.43 7.05 8.76
CA LYS A 8 -9.56 6.61 7.92
C LYS A 8 -9.96 7.65 6.87
N LEU A 9 -10.03 8.91 7.29
CA LEU A 9 -10.40 10.03 6.42
C LEU A 9 -9.41 10.19 5.26
N ASN A 10 -8.11 10.07 5.51
CA ASN A 10 -7.09 10.29 4.48
C ASN A 10 -7.18 9.20 3.42
N VAL A 11 -7.25 7.93 3.84
CA VAL A 11 -7.36 6.81 2.90
C VAL A 11 -8.67 6.88 2.12
N PHE A 12 -9.77 7.29 2.74
CA PHE A 12 -11.05 7.49 2.05
C PHE A 12 -10.98 8.59 0.99
N LEU A 13 -10.39 9.75 1.32
CA LEU A 13 -10.19 10.85 0.37
C LEU A 13 -9.32 10.41 -0.81
N TYR A 14 -8.20 9.74 -0.55
CA TYR A 14 -7.35 9.21 -1.61
C TYR A 14 -8.09 8.18 -2.47
N PHE A 15 -8.89 7.31 -1.87
CA PHE A 15 -9.69 6.32 -2.60
C PHE A 15 -10.71 6.98 -3.55
N ILE A 16 -11.43 8.01 -3.08
CA ILE A 16 -12.37 8.78 -3.93
C ILE A 16 -11.62 9.46 -5.07
N LEU A 17 -10.49 10.12 -4.79
CA LEU A 17 -9.67 10.74 -5.82
C LEU A 17 -9.25 9.71 -6.88
N CYS A 18 -8.86 8.51 -6.47
CA CYS A 18 -8.51 7.43 -7.39
C CYS A 18 -9.69 7.01 -8.29
N LEU A 19 -10.89 6.88 -7.71
CA LEU A 19 -12.11 6.57 -8.48
C LEU A 19 -12.43 7.67 -9.49
N VAL A 20 -12.37 8.94 -9.11
CA VAL A 20 -12.60 10.06 -10.03
C VAL A 20 -11.62 9.99 -11.19
N PHE A 21 -10.32 9.81 -10.91
CA PHE A 21 -9.28 9.71 -11.94
C PHE A 21 -9.41 8.48 -12.84
N PHE A 22 -10.06 7.40 -12.41
CA PHE A 22 -10.32 6.22 -13.23
C PHE A 22 -11.62 6.29 -14.03
N ILE A 23 -12.68 6.82 -13.42
CA ILE A 23 -14.02 6.90 -14.03
C ILE A 23 -14.07 7.97 -15.12
N LEU A 24 -13.42 9.13 -14.90
CA LEU A 24 -13.44 10.23 -15.87
C LEU A 24 -12.88 9.79 -17.24
N PRO A 25 -11.69 9.17 -17.34
CA PRO A 25 -11.17 8.65 -18.60
C PRO A 25 -12.06 7.56 -19.21
N LEU A 26 -12.63 6.66 -18.40
CA LEU A 26 -13.53 5.61 -18.89
C LEU A 26 -14.78 6.19 -19.54
N THR A 27 -15.41 7.19 -18.93
CA THR A 27 -16.59 7.85 -19.49
C THR A 27 -16.27 8.58 -20.81
N LEU A 28 -15.07 9.14 -20.94
CA LEU A 28 -14.59 9.77 -22.17
C LEU A 28 -14.36 8.75 -23.30
N ILE A 29 -13.83 7.55 -22.98
CA ILE A 29 -13.65 6.46 -23.95
C ILE A 29 -15.01 5.99 -24.50
N ILE A 30 -16.00 5.78 -23.62
CA ILE A 30 -17.33 5.29 -24.02
C ILE A 30 -18.03 6.28 -24.98
N ARG A 31 -17.83 7.58 -24.77
CA ARG A 31 -18.51 8.64 -25.54
C ARG A 31 -17.85 8.96 -26.89
N LYS A 32 -16.58 8.59 -27.08
CA LYS A 32 -15.80 8.84 -28.31
C LYS A 32 -14.98 7.60 -28.71
N SER A 33 -15.68 6.53 -29.09
CA SER A 33 -15.09 5.21 -29.38
C SER A 33 -14.17 5.15 -30.60
N SER A 34 -14.11 6.19 -31.45
CA SER A 34 -13.40 6.17 -32.74
C SER A 34 -11.96 6.71 -32.70
N GLU A 35 -11.52 7.34 -31.61
CA GLU A 35 -10.18 7.91 -31.53
C GLU A 35 -9.28 7.05 -30.63
N ILE A 36 -8.38 6.26 -31.24
CA ILE A 36 -7.37 5.43 -30.55
C ILE A 36 -6.57 6.25 -29.51
N LYS A 37 -6.41 7.55 -29.73
CA LYS A 37 -5.74 8.49 -28.80
C LYS A 37 -6.40 8.55 -27.42
N LEU A 38 -7.71 8.31 -27.32
CA LEU A 38 -8.45 8.28 -26.05
C LEU A 38 -8.19 7.00 -25.22
N LEU A 39 -7.71 5.91 -25.84
CA LEU A 39 -7.31 4.69 -25.12
C LEU A 39 -5.88 4.77 -24.55
N VAL A 40 -5.00 5.53 -25.21
CA VAL A 40 -3.59 5.64 -24.81
C VAL A 40 -3.44 6.32 -23.44
N TYR A 41 -4.21 7.40 -23.20
CA TYR A 41 -4.16 8.15 -21.94
C TYR A 41 -4.45 7.30 -20.69
N PRO A 42 -5.57 6.56 -20.58
CA PRO A 42 -5.84 5.74 -19.41
C PRO A 42 -4.84 4.60 -19.24
N ILE A 43 -4.31 4.01 -20.32
CA ILE A 43 -3.27 2.98 -20.24
C ILE A 43 -1.98 3.55 -19.62
N ILE A 44 -1.56 4.74 -20.06
CA ILE A 44 -0.40 5.43 -19.46
C ILE A 44 -0.67 5.77 -17.99
N LEU A 45 -1.87 6.28 -17.67
CA LEU A 45 -2.25 6.61 -16.30
C LEU A 45 -2.20 5.37 -15.39
N ILE A 46 -2.74 4.23 -15.85
CA ILE A 46 -2.69 2.95 -15.13
C ILE A 46 -1.23 2.48 -14.98
N THR A 47 -0.40 2.64 -16.00
CA THR A 47 0.99 2.18 -15.96
C THR A 47 1.82 3.00 -14.95
N ILE A 48 1.64 4.33 -14.93
CA ILE A 48 2.40 5.23 -14.05
C ILE A 48 1.86 5.17 -12.62
N CYS A 49 0.53 5.19 -12.45
CA CYS A 49 -0.10 5.33 -11.13
C CYS A 49 -0.60 4.00 -10.55
N GLY A 50 -0.59 2.91 -11.33
CA GLY A 50 -1.16 1.62 -10.95
C GLY A 50 -0.64 1.07 -9.62
N TYR A 51 0.66 1.22 -9.38
CA TYR A 51 1.25 0.82 -8.09
C TYR A 51 0.67 1.61 -6.91
N TYR A 52 0.50 2.92 -7.05
CA TYR A 52 -0.09 3.76 -6.01
C TYR A 52 -1.57 3.43 -5.80
N TYR A 53 -2.31 3.21 -6.88
CA TYR A 53 -3.70 2.77 -6.83
C TYR A 53 -3.85 1.45 -6.09
N TYR A 54 -3.03 0.45 -6.42
CA TYR A 54 -3.00 -0.83 -5.73
C TYR A 54 -2.81 -0.67 -4.21
N ARG A 55 -1.86 0.19 -3.78
CA ARG A 55 -1.62 0.44 -2.35
C ARG A 55 -2.80 1.12 -1.66
N ILE A 56 -3.44 2.09 -2.31
CA ILE A 56 -4.62 2.79 -1.75
C ILE A 56 -5.80 1.83 -1.62
N PHE A 57 -6.06 0.99 -2.63
CA PHE A 57 -7.09 -0.04 -2.58
C PHE A 57 -6.82 -1.04 -1.45
N LYS A 58 -5.57 -1.52 -1.32
CA LYS A 58 -5.19 -2.46 -0.26
C LYS A 58 -5.40 -1.85 1.14
N ALA A 59 -5.03 -0.57 1.32
CA ALA A 59 -5.25 0.17 2.56
C ALA A 59 -6.74 0.37 2.87
N PHE A 60 -7.55 0.69 1.84
CA PHE A 60 -8.99 0.84 1.98
C PHE A 60 -9.66 -0.46 2.43
N ILE A 61 -9.32 -1.60 1.81
CA ILE A 61 -9.83 -2.91 2.22
C ILE A 61 -9.50 -3.19 3.70
N HIS A 62 -8.25 -2.92 4.13
CA HIS A 62 -7.83 -3.11 5.52
C HIS A 62 -8.64 -2.26 6.51
N ILE A 63 -9.00 -1.03 6.14
CA ILE A 63 -9.89 -0.19 6.94
C ILE A 63 -11.29 -0.79 7.05
N VAL A 64 -11.85 -1.26 5.92
CA VAL A 64 -13.21 -1.84 5.87
C VAL A 64 -13.32 -3.08 6.74
N ILE A 65 -12.33 -3.98 6.67
CA ILE A 65 -12.29 -5.20 7.51
C ILE A 65 -11.84 -4.92 8.95
N GLY A 66 -11.49 -3.67 9.29
CA GLY A 66 -11.02 -3.29 10.63
C GLY A 66 -9.64 -3.86 11.00
N LYS A 67 -8.83 -4.25 10.00
CA LYS A 67 -7.51 -4.85 10.23
C LYS A 67 -6.46 -3.74 10.40
N PRO A 68 -5.65 -3.76 11.48
CA PRO A 68 -4.59 -2.78 11.69
C PRO A 68 -3.50 -2.92 10.62
N ILE A 69 -2.77 -1.84 10.34
CA ILE A 69 -1.65 -1.83 9.39
C ILE A 69 -0.48 -2.61 9.98
N ILE A 70 -0.14 -2.24 11.22
CA ILE A 70 1.00 -2.75 11.94
C ILE A 70 0.52 -3.23 13.29
N GLU A 71 0.98 -4.42 13.68
CA GLU A 71 0.75 -4.99 14.99
C GLU A 71 2.07 -5.34 15.66
N PHE A 72 2.21 -4.87 16.90
CA PHE A 72 3.30 -5.24 17.78
C PHE A 72 2.74 -6.18 18.86
N THR A 73 3.22 -7.42 18.81
CA THR A 73 2.94 -8.44 19.83
C THR A 73 4.18 -8.64 20.70
N SER A 74 4.07 -9.43 21.77
CA SER A 74 5.21 -9.82 22.60
C SER A 74 6.26 -10.64 21.85
N GLU A 75 5.89 -11.29 20.74
CA GLU A 75 6.76 -12.24 20.03
C GLU A 75 7.21 -11.76 18.66
N LYS A 76 6.41 -10.92 18.00
CA LYS A 76 6.62 -10.52 16.61
C LYS A 76 6.02 -9.16 16.24
N TYR A 77 6.65 -8.55 15.24
CA TYR A 77 6.13 -7.50 14.39
C TYR A 77 5.28 -8.12 13.26
N ILE A 78 4.17 -7.48 12.92
CA ILE A 78 3.32 -7.86 11.80
C ILE A 78 3.00 -6.60 10.99
N ASP A 79 3.35 -6.60 9.71
CA ASP A 79 2.91 -5.64 8.71
C ASP A 79 1.83 -6.30 7.84
N ASN A 80 0.57 -6.03 8.16
CA ASN A 80 -0.56 -6.59 7.44
C ASN A 80 -0.72 -6.02 6.03
N LEU A 81 -0.23 -4.79 5.81
CA LEU A 81 -0.28 -4.18 4.49
C LEU A 81 0.66 -4.91 3.53
N ASN A 82 1.87 -5.26 3.97
CA ASN A 82 2.84 -5.95 3.12
C ASN A 82 2.79 -7.48 3.27
N GLY A 83 2.05 -8.00 4.25
CA GLY A 83 1.99 -9.44 4.54
C GLY A 83 3.25 -9.97 5.23
N VAL A 84 4.04 -9.09 5.85
CA VAL A 84 5.33 -9.42 6.47
C VAL A 84 5.14 -9.67 7.96
N SER A 85 5.77 -10.71 8.51
CA SER A 85 5.79 -10.94 9.96
C SER A 85 7.18 -11.33 10.43
N ILE A 86 7.74 -10.53 11.33
CA ILE A 86 9.12 -10.67 11.81
C ILE A 86 9.09 -10.99 13.31
N LYS A 87 9.63 -12.13 13.73
CA LYS A 87 9.73 -12.43 15.16
C LYS A 87 10.88 -11.64 15.78
N TRP A 88 10.70 -11.14 17.00
CA TRP A 88 11.72 -10.34 17.68
C TRP A 88 13.04 -11.09 17.87
N LYS A 89 12.98 -12.41 18.07
CA LYS A 89 14.16 -13.27 18.20
C LYS A 89 15.05 -13.30 16.95
N ASP A 90 14.45 -13.03 15.77
CA ASP A 90 15.12 -13.07 14.47
C ASP A 90 15.68 -11.69 14.08
N VAL A 91 15.34 -10.65 14.85
CA VAL A 91 15.88 -9.29 14.68
C VAL A 91 17.28 -9.23 15.31
N GLN A 92 18.25 -8.77 14.53
CA GLN A 92 19.60 -8.46 15.00
C GLN A 92 19.68 -7.01 15.48
N ARG A 93 19.06 -6.08 14.74
CA ARG A 93 19.10 -4.65 15.02
C ARG A 93 17.82 -3.97 14.57
N ILE A 94 17.38 -2.98 15.34
CA ILE A 94 16.35 -2.02 14.95
C ILE A 94 17.03 -0.67 14.77
N SER A 95 16.86 -0.05 13.61
CA SER A 95 17.34 1.31 13.35
C SER A 95 16.21 2.18 12.81
N LEU A 96 16.35 3.48 13.03
CA LEU A 96 15.50 4.48 12.38
C LEU A 96 16.27 5.03 11.19
N GLU A 97 15.70 4.92 10.00
CA GLU A 97 16.23 5.64 8.85
C GLU A 97 15.55 7.00 8.79
N ASN A 98 16.34 8.05 9.07
CA ASN A 98 15.90 9.43 8.93
C ASN A 98 15.94 9.84 7.45
N ARG A 99 14.95 9.36 6.68
CA ARG A 99 14.61 9.93 5.36
C ARG A 99 13.50 10.98 5.51
N LYS A 100 12.96 11.48 4.39
CA LYS A 100 11.84 12.46 4.37
C LYS A 100 10.62 12.02 5.21
N ALA A 101 10.49 10.74 5.51
CA ALA A 101 9.65 10.22 6.58
C ALA A 101 10.48 9.19 7.39
N PRO A 102 10.37 9.18 8.73
CA PRO A 102 11.07 8.20 9.55
C PRO A 102 10.48 6.81 9.32
N PHE A 103 11.33 5.85 8.96
CA PHE A 103 10.95 4.45 8.80
C PHE A 103 11.78 3.58 9.75
N ILE A 104 11.12 2.57 10.34
CA ILE A 104 11.80 1.57 11.16
C ILE A 104 12.40 0.53 10.21
N ILE A 105 13.70 0.29 10.33
CA ILE A 105 14.42 -0.77 9.62
C ILE A 105 14.73 -1.88 10.60
N PHE A 106 14.43 -3.11 10.18
CA PHE A 106 14.81 -4.33 10.86
C PHE A 106 15.98 -4.98 10.12
N THR A 107 17.14 -5.07 10.76
CA THR A 107 18.22 -5.95 10.32
C THR A 107 17.96 -7.32 10.90
N LEU A 108 17.87 -8.33 10.03
CA LEU A 108 17.55 -9.70 10.41
C LEU A 108 18.84 -10.51 10.59
N LYS A 109 18.84 -11.49 11.50
CA LYS A 109 19.97 -12.41 11.69
C LYS A 109 20.17 -13.34 10.50
N ASN A 110 19.08 -13.70 9.83
CA ASN A 110 19.07 -14.50 8.61
C ASN A 110 17.92 -14.00 7.71
N ASP A 111 18.27 -13.20 6.72
CA ASP A 111 17.36 -12.58 5.76
C ASP A 111 16.84 -13.55 4.70
N SER A 112 17.56 -14.64 4.41
CA SER A 112 17.15 -15.67 3.43
C SER A 112 15.77 -16.29 3.72
N GLN A 113 15.31 -16.26 4.98
CA GLN A 113 13.99 -16.76 5.37
C GLN A 113 12.82 -15.85 4.95
N PHE A 114 13.11 -14.62 4.50
CA PHE A 114 12.10 -13.61 4.17
C PHE A 114 12.05 -13.24 2.68
N TYR A 115 13.05 -13.64 1.89
CA TYR A 115 13.13 -13.36 0.45
C TYR A 115 12.91 -14.60 -0.44
N ASN A 116 12.69 -15.78 0.15
CA ASN A 116 12.49 -17.05 -0.56
C ASN A 116 11.01 -17.46 -0.74
N SER A 117 10.08 -16.50 -0.79
CA SER A 117 8.65 -16.76 -1.06
C SER A 117 8.23 -16.25 -2.42
#